data_AF-A0A5D2VCH2-F1
#
_entry.id   AF-A0A5D2VCH2-F1
#
_cell.length_a   1.000
_cell.length_b   1.000
_cell.length_c   1.000
_cell.angle_alpha   90.00
_cell.angle_beta   90.00
_cell.angle_gamma   90.00
#
_symmetry.space_group_name_H-M   'P 1'
#
loop_
_entity.id
_entity.type
_entity.pdbx_description
1 polymer ?
#
loop_
_entity_poly.entity_id
_entity_poly.type
_entity_poly.pdbx_seq_one_letter_code
_entity_poly.pdbx_strand_id
1 'polypeptide(L)'
;MDHYLNKKLPSSRYKIPRNFVSLLKFPILLSKSLKSLKFGWISNMSGRGKGGKGLGKGGAKRHRKVLRDNIQGITKPAIRRLARRGGVKRISGLIYEETRGVLKIFLENVIRDAVTYTEHARRKTVTAMDVVYALKRQGRTLYGFGG
;
A
#
# COMPACT_ATOMS: atom_id res chain seq x y z
N MET A 1 27.04 29.79 -26.85
CA MET A 1 27.44 28.75 -27.82
C MET A 1 27.97 27.58 -27.04
N ASP A 2 27.07 26.65 -26.81
CA ASP A 2 27.27 25.36 -26.17
C ASP A 2 28.37 24.57 -26.85
N HIS A 3 29.24 23.91 -26.07
CA HIS A 3 29.89 22.70 -26.55
C HIS A 3 30.39 21.80 -25.40
N TYR A 4 29.77 20.61 -25.35
CA TYR A 4 30.24 19.33 -24.79
C TYR A 4 29.97 18.98 -23.32
N LEU A 5 28.69 18.67 -23.08
CA LEU A 5 28.25 17.40 -22.50
C LEU A 5 29.12 16.19 -22.91
N ASN A 6 29.76 15.51 -21.95
CA ASN A 6 29.80 14.04 -21.79
C ASN A 6 30.82 13.60 -20.73
N LYS A 7 30.39 13.47 -19.46
CA LYS A 7 31.06 12.57 -18.50
C LYS A 7 30.23 11.28 -18.43
N LYS A 8 30.66 10.28 -19.21
CA LYS A 8 30.19 8.89 -19.16
C LYS A 8 30.39 8.32 -17.75
N LEU A 9 29.31 7.85 -17.13
CA LEU A 9 29.33 6.96 -15.97
C LEU A 9 29.80 5.57 -16.42
N PRO A 10 30.86 4.97 -15.83
CA PRO A 10 31.17 3.57 -16.09
C PRO A 10 30.23 2.64 -15.33
N SER A 11 29.57 1.81 -16.12
CA SER A 11 28.61 0.79 -15.76
C SER A 11 29.24 -0.36 -14.98
N SER A 12 28.49 -0.85 -13.99
CA SER A 12 28.40 -2.26 -13.55
C SER A 12 29.26 -3.28 -14.30
N ARG A 13 30.14 -3.97 -13.58
CA ARG A 13 30.63 -5.29 -14.02
C ARG A 13 30.90 -6.20 -12.81
N TYR A 14 29.83 -6.83 -12.33
CA TYR A 14 29.94 -8.03 -11.50
C TYR A 14 30.58 -9.16 -12.32
N LYS A 15 31.70 -9.70 -11.85
CA LYS A 15 32.37 -10.88 -12.40
C LYS A 15 31.70 -12.14 -11.86
N ILE A 16 31.05 -12.91 -12.72
CA ILE A 16 30.57 -14.27 -12.45
C ILE A 16 31.55 -15.22 -13.15
N PRO A 17 32.31 -16.07 -12.45
CA PRO A 17 33.07 -17.13 -13.11
C PRO A 17 32.12 -18.25 -13.57
N ARG A 18 32.21 -18.55 -14.87
CA ARG A 18 31.57 -19.67 -15.55
C ARG A 18 32.39 -20.92 -15.28
N ASN A 19 31.87 -21.83 -14.46
CA ASN A 19 32.46 -23.15 -14.32
C ASN A 19 32.14 -23.99 -15.56
N PHE A 20 33.23 -24.56 -16.04
CA PHE A 20 33.49 -25.19 -17.31
C PHE A 20 33.01 -26.65 -17.26
N VAL A 21 32.18 -27.00 -18.23
CA VAL A 21 31.93 -28.31 -18.86
C VAL A 21 32.73 -29.52 -18.32
N SER A 22 32.05 -30.63 -17.94
CA SER A 22 32.19 -31.98 -18.56
C SER A 22 31.81 -33.13 -17.61
N LEU A 23 30.85 -33.97 -18.05
CA LEU A 23 30.74 -35.44 -17.86
C LEU A 23 29.34 -35.85 -18.36
N LEU A 24 29.17 -36.14 -19.66
CA LEU A 24 29.21 -37.51 -20.23
C LEU A 24 28.33 -38.48 -19.42
N LYS A 25 27.04 -38.63 -19.73
CA LYS A 25 26.46 -39.54 -20.76
C LYS A 25 26.56 -41.02 -20.38
N PHE A 26 25.45 -41.59 -19.91
CA PHE A 26 25.16 -43.04 -19.99
C PHE A 26 23.64 -43.30 -20.08
N PRO A 27 23.15 -43.90 -21.17
CA PRO A 27 21.83 -44.50 -21.27
C PRO A 27 21.94 -46.03 -21.35
N ILE A 28 21.25 -46.79 -20.50
CA ILE A 28 21.01 -48.22 -20.73
C ILE A 28 19.57 -48.56 -20.33
N LEU A 29 18.83 -49.06 -21.32
CA LEU A 29 17.55 -49.76 -21.20
C LEU A 29 17.69 -51.00 -20.31
N LEU A 30 16.71 -51.25 -19.43
CA LEU A 30 16.33 -52.62 -19.12
C LEU A 30 14.80 -52.78 -19.16
N SER A 31 14.40 -53.81 -19.89
CA SER A 31 13.06 -54.09 -20.35
C SER A 31 12.23 -54.93 -19.35
N LYS A 32 10.90 -54.80 -19.50
CA LYS A 32 9.84 -55.81 -19.25
C LYS A 32 9.47 -56.11 -17.78
N SER A 33 8.22 -55.81 -17.41
CA SER A 33 7.13 -56.80 -17.45
C SER A 33 5.81 -56.20 -16.98
N LEU A 34 4.76 -56.43 -17.77
CA LEU A 34 3.35 -56.25 -17.43
C LEU A 34 3.01 -56.89 -16.08
N LYS A 35 2.15 -56.23 -15.28
CA LYS A 35 0.98 -56.85 -14.64
C LYS A 35 -0.08 -55.79 -14.31
N SER A 36 -1.14 -55.87 -15.12
CA SER A 36 -2.53 -55.45 -14.89
C SER A 36 -2.93 -55.17 -13.44
N LEU A 37 -3.60 -54.03 -13.20
CA LEU A 37 -4.96 -54.04 -12.63
C LEU A 37 -5.63 -52.67 -12.77
N LYS A 38 -6.78 -52.69 -13.44
CA LYS A 38 -7.77 -51.62 -13.57
C LYS A 38 -8.22 -51.13 -12.20
N PHE A 39 -8.34 -49.82 -11.99
CA PHE A 39 -9.38 -49.27 -11.13
C PHE A 39 -9.78 -47.84 -11.53
N GLY A 40 -11.02 -47.71 -12.00
CA GLY A 40 -11.93 -46.57 -11.83
C GLY A 40 -11.44 -45.16 -12.17
N TRP A 41 -11.74 -44.72 -13.40
CA TRP A 41 -11.94 -43.30 -13.67
C TRP A 41 -13.31 -42.91 -13.13
N ILE A 42 -13.36 -42.35 -11.92
CA ILE A 42 -14.53 -41.60 -11.45
C ILE A 42 -14.21 -40.13 -11.66
N SER A 43 -14.49 -39.65 -12.86
CA SER A 43 -14.63 -38.23 -13.16
C SER A 43 -15.94 -37.71 -12.57
N ASN A 44 -15.98 -37.50 -11.25
CA ASN A 44 -16.99 -36.66 -10.61
C ASN A 44 -16.38 -35.27 -10.34
N MET A 45 -16.22 -34.49 -11.40
CA MET A 45 -16.11 -33.04 -11.26
C MET A 45 -17.52 -32.48 -11.36
N SER A 46 -18.15 -32.30 -10.20
CA SER A 46 -19.41 -31.57 -10.04
C SER A 46 -19.33 -30.24 -10.79
N GLY A 47 -20.24 -30.04 -11.74
CA GLY A 47 -20.30 -28.84 -12.58
C GLY A 47 -20.17 -27.55 -11.79
N ARG A 48 -19.15 -26.76 -12.11
CA ARG A 48 -18.99 -25.40 -11.61
C ARG A 48 -19.09 -24.42 -12.76
N GLY A 49 -20.29 -24.35 -13.33
CA GLY A 49 -20.73 -23.14 -14.00
C GLY A 49 -20.94 -22.06 -12.95
N LYS A 50 -19.98 -21.15 -12.76
CA LYS A 50 -20.23 -19.82 -12.16
C LYS A 50 -20.22 -18.77 -13.26
N GLY A 51 -21.04 -19.01 -14.28
CA GLY A 51 -21.48 -17.98 -15.23
C GLY A 51 -22.80 -17.43 -14.71
N GLY A 52 -22.79 -16.18 -14.26
CA GLY A 52 -23.95 -15.53 -13.66
C GLY A 52 -23.58 -14.20 -13.05
N LYS A 53 -22.98 -13.32 -13.85
CA LYS A 53 -22.74 -11.91 -13.51
C LYS A 53 -24.12 -11.23 -13.47
N GLY A 54 -24.77 -11.32 -12.32
CA GLY A 54 -26.14 -10.87 -12.11
C GLY A 54 -26.37 -10.30 -10.73
N LEU A 55 -25.38 -9.59 -10.17
CA LEU A 55 -25.72 -8.55 -9.20
C LEU A 55 -26.32 -7.42 -10.02
N GLY A 56 -27.66 -7.38 -10.09
CA GLY A 56 -28.37 -6.26 -10.66
C GLY A 56 -27.79 -4.97 -10.09
N LYS A 57 -27.61 -3.97 -10.95
CA LYS A 57 -27.18 -2.62 -10.58
C LYS A 57 -28.29 -1.94 -9.76
N GLY A 58 -28.60 -2.46 -8.58
CA GLY A 58 -29.19 -1.70 -7.50
C GLY A 58 -28.04 -0.99 -6.82
N GLY A 59 -27.92 0.33 -7.02
CA GLY A 59 -26.91 1.14 -6.35
C GLY A 59 -26.95 0.84 -4.86
N ALA A 60 -25.86 0.32 -4.31
CA ALA A 60 -25.72 0.11 -2.88
C ALA A 60 -26.10 1.42 -2.19
N LYS A 61 -27.23 1.42 -1.47
CA LYS A 61 -27.72 2.59 -0.75
C LYS A 61 -26.58 3.08 0.12
N ARG A 62 -26.02 4.25 -0.19
CA ARG A 62 -24.98 4.87 0.64
C ARG A 62 -25.65 5.27 1.95
N HIS A 63 -25.60 4.37 2.92
CA HIS A 63 -25.82 4.77 4.30
C HIS A 63 -24.74 5.79 4.65
N ARG A 64 -25.17 6.99 5.05
CA ARG A 64 -24.27 7.99 5.64
C ARG A 64 -23.55 7.30 6.78
N LYS A 65 -22.21 7.26 6.72
CA LYS A 65 -21.42 6.70 7.83
C LYS A 65 -21.76 7.49 9.07
N VAL A 66 -22.29 6.82 10.09
CA VAL A 66 -22.45 7.41 11.42
C VAL A 66 -21.04 7.70 11.93
N LEU A 67 -20.81 8.93 12.40
CA LEU A 67 -19.54 9.29 13.01
C LEU A 67 -19.39 8.48 14.30
N ARG A 68 -18.34 7.66 14.36
CA ARG A 68 -17.91 6.89 15.52
C ARG A 68 -16.50 7.33 15.90
N ASP A 69 -15.97 6.80 16.99
CA ASP A 69 -14.56 6.95 17.37
C ASP A 69 -13.63 6.31 16.33
N ASN A 70 -13.38 7.05 15.24
CA ASN A 70 -12.51 6.65 14.14
C ASN A 70 -11.03 6.63 14.53
N ILE A 71 -10.70 7.08 15.75
CA ILE A 71 -9.33 7.15 16.24
C ILE A 71 -8.67 5.75 16.30
N GLN A 72 -9.45 4.71 16.58
CA GLN A 72 -8.97 3.33 16.55
C GLN A 72 -8.75 2.80 15.13
N GLY A 73 -9.26 3.50 14.11
CA GLY A 73 -8.92 3.27 12.70
C GLY A 73 -7.46 3.58 12.37
N ILE A 74 -6.76 4.35 13.21
CA ILE A 74 -5.30 4.49 13.14
C ILE A 74 -4.67 3.25 13.77
N THR A 75 -4.38 2.28 12.91
CA THR A 75 -3.96 0.94 13.32
C THR A 75 -2.52 0.90 13.86
N LYS A 76 -2.22 -0.03 14.77
CA LYS A 76 -0.86 -0.31 15.27
C LYS A 76 0.21 -0.45 14.17
N PRO A 77 -0.02 -1.17 13.04
CA PRO A 77 0.96 -1.22 11.96
C PRO A 77 1.18 0.14 11.26
N ALA A 78 0.19 1.02 11.18
CA ALA A 78 0.36 2.37 10.62
C ALA A 78 1.29 3.22 11.50
N ILE A 79 1.06 3.21 12.81
CA ILE A 79 1.93 3.89 13.79
C ILE A 79 3.36 3.33 13.71
N ARG A 80 3.49 1.99 13.59
CA ARG A 80 4.80 1.35 13.39
C ARG A 80 5.49 1.87 12.13
N ARG A 81 4.80 1.97 11.00
CA ARG A 81 5.40 2.49 9.75
C ARG A 81 5.89 3.94 9.90
N LEU A 82 5.14 4.79 10.59
CA LEU A 82 5.54 6.17 10.87
C LEU A 82 6.78 6.23 11.78
N ALA A 83 6.78 5.48 12.88
CA ALA A 83 7.91 5.43 13.80
C ALA A 83 9.17 4.87 13.13
N ARG A 84 9.03 3.86 12.25
CA ARG A 84 10.15 3.34 11.46
C ARG A 84 10.70 4.38 10.48
N ARG A 85 9.84 5.15 9.81
CA ARG A 85 10.27 6.29 8.98
C ARG A 85 11.03 7.33 9.81
N GLY A 86 10.64 7.52 11.06
CA GLY A 86 11.36 8.36 12.03
C GLY A 86 12.60 7.72 12.67
N GLY A 87 13.08 6.56 12.22
CA GLY A 87 14.29 5.92 12.73
C GLY A 87 14.15 5.20 14.08
N VAL A 88 12.92 5.02 14.58
CA VAL A 88 12.68 4.38 15.88
C VAL A 88 12.98 2.87 15.79
N LYS A 89 13.92 2.36 16.62
CA LYS A 89 14.38 0.96 16.61
C LYS A 89 13.50 0.00 17.43
N ARG A 90 12.98 0.43 18.58
CA ARG A 90 12.08 -0.35 19.45
C ARG A 90 10.94 0.56 19.89
N ILE A 91 9.72 0.01 20.00
CA ILE A 91 8.51 0.78 20.31
C ILE A 91 7.81 0.08 21.47
N SER A 92 7.55 0.82 22.56
CA SER A 92 6.78 0.34 23.72
C SER A 92 5.29 0.19 23.39
N GLY A 93 4.58 -0.65 24.14
CA GLY A 93 3.15 -0.90 23.97
C GLY A 93 2.25 0.32 24.25
N LEU A 94 2.67 1.21 25.15
CA LEU A 94 1.88 2.38 25.55
C LEU A 94 1.83 3.48 24.47
N ILE A 95 2.85 3.52 23.61
CA ILE A 95 2.99 4.53 22.54
C ILE A 95 1.81 4.51 21.56
N TYR A 96 1.13 3.36 21.38
CA TYR A 96 0.04 3.28 20.41
C TYR A 96 -1.15 4.17 20.80
N GLU A 97 -1.55 4.19 22.07
CA GLU A 97 -2.65 5.05 22.53
C GLU A 97 -2.19 6.50 22.68
N GLU A 98 -0.96 6.73 23.16
CA GLU A 98 -0.39 8.07 23.27
C GLU A 98 -0.30 8.77 21.90
N THR A 99 0.18 8.07 20.87
CA THR A 99 0.26 8.60 19.51
C THR A 99 -1.12 8.97 18.96
N ARG A 100 -2.15 8.20 19.31
CA ARG A 100 -3.54 8.51 18.92
C ARG A 100 -4.04 9.78 19.60
N GLY A 101 -3.74 9.95 20.89
CA GLY A 101 -4.05 11.19 21.62
C GLY A 101 -3.42 12.42 20.98
N VAL A 102 -2.11 12.35 20.70
CA VAL A 102 -1.37 13.45 20.05
C VAL A 102 -1.92 13.76 18.65
N LEU A 103 -2.19 12.73 17.86
CA LEU A 103 -2.74 12.90 16.51
C LEU A 103 -4.12 13.57 16.53
N LYS A 104 -4.97 13.20 17.49
CA LYS A 104 -6.30 13.80 17.67
C LYS A 104 -6.19 15.29 17.96
N ILE A 105 -5.36 15.68 18.92
CA ILE A 105 -5.14 17.09 19.29
C ILE A 105 -4.59 17.88 18.10
N PHE A 106 -3.62 17.31 17.37
CA PHE A 106 -3.05 17.96 16.19
C PHE A 106 -4.11 18.25 15.12
N LEU A 107 -4.94 17.24 14.79
CA LEU A 107 -5.99 17.39 13.77
C LEU A 107 -7.10 18.34 14.24
N GLU A 108 -7.49 18.31 15.51
CA GLU A 108 -8.48 19.24 16.05
C GLU A 108 -8.04 20.69 15.90
N ASN A 109 -6.77 21.00 16.16
CA ASN A 109 -6.24 22.36 16.02
C ASN A 109 -6.19 22.81 14.57
N VAL A 110 -5.70 21.98 13.65
CA VAL A 110 -5.63 22.33 12.21
C VAL A 110 -7.03 22.46 11.61
N ILE A 111 -7.95 21.56 11.92
CA ILE A 111 -9.30 21.56 11.34
C ILE A 111 -10.12 22.73 11.89
N ARG A 112 -9.97 23.08 13.17
CA ARG A 112 -10.64 24.26 13.75
C ARG A 112 -10.29 25.53 12.98
N ASP A 113 -8.99 25.76 12.76
CA ASP A 113 -8.51 26.92 11.99
C ASP A 113 -8.98 26.86 10.51
N ALA A 114 -8.92 25.69 9.88
CA ALA A 114 -9.34 25.52 8.48
C ALA A 114 -10.86 25.76 8.27
N VAL A 115 -11.69 25.32 9.23
CA VAL A 115 -13.14 25.58 9.20
C VAL A 115 -13.41 27.06 9.37
N THR A 116 -12.69 27.77 10.26
CA THR A 116 -12.82 29.23 10.41
C THR A 116 -12.54 29.97 9.11
N TYR A 117 -11.51 29.59 8.35
CA TYR A 117 -11.25 30.19 7.02
C TYR A 117 -12.36 29.91 6.00
N THR A 118 -12.92 28.71 6.05
CA THR A 118 -14.03 28.29 5.18
C THR A 118 -15.30 29.10 5.47
N GLU A 119 -15.62 29.27 6.76
CA GLU A 119 -16.77 30.05 7.24
C GLU A 119 -16.62 31.55 6.92
N HIS A 120 -15.41 32.11 7.11
CA HIS A 120 -15.12 33.49 6.75
C HIS A 120 -15.37 33.78 5.27
N ALA A 121 -15.05 32.81 4.41
CA ALA A 121 -15.29 32.89 2.97
C ALA A 121 -16.74 32.53 2.57
N ARG A 122 -17.65 32.29 3.53
CA ARG A 122 -19.05 31.88 3.32
C ARG A 122 -19.21 30.62 2.46
N ARG A 123 -18.22 29.73 2.47
CA ARG A 123 -18.24 28.44 1.76
C ARG A 123 -18.74 27.35 2.71
N LYS A 124 -19.38 26.31 2.16
CA LYS A 124 -19.75 25.09 2.91
C LYS A 124 -18.75 23.94 2.74
N THR A 125 -17.78 24.13 1.84
CA THR A 125 -16.79 23.12 1.47
C THR A 125 -15.41 23.62 1.85
N VAL A 126 -14.72 22.86 2.70
CA VAL A 126 -13.32 23.10 3.05
C VAL A 126 -12.46 22.82 1.82
N THR A 127 -11.66 23.80 1.41
CA THR A 127 -10.73 23.68 0.28
C THR A 127 -9.33 23.28 0.75
N ALA A 128 -8.48 22.82 -0.17
CA ALA A 128 -7.07 22.53 0.14
C ALA A 128 -6.34 23.78 0.65
N MET A 129 -6.68 24.96 0.12
CA MET A 129 -6.07 26.23 0.50
C MET A 129 -6.40 26.63 1.94
N ASP A 130 -7.63 26.36 2.42
CA ASP A 130 -8.01 26.64 3.81
C ASP A 130 -7.12 25.85 4.80
N VAL A 131 -6.76 24.61 4.44
CA VAL A 131 -5.85 23.77 5.23
C VAL A 131 -4.40 24.27 5.14
N VAL A 132 -3.93 24.67 3.96
CA VAL A 132 -2.59 25.24 3.77
C VAL A 132 -2.41 26.52 4.60
N TYR A 133 -3.44 27.37 4.64
CA TYR A 133 -3.41 28.60 5.44
C TYR A 133 -3.45 28.32 6.94
N ALA A 134 -4.28 27.37 7.40
CA ALA A 134 -4.28 26.93 8.79
C ALA A 134 -2.90 26.40 9.23
N LEU A 135 -2.27 25.58 8.39
CA LEU A 135 -0.93 25.05 8.66
C LEU A 135 0.15 26.14 8.65
N LYS A 136 0.08 27.11 7.74
CA LYS A 136 1.00 28.26 7.70
C LYS A 136 0.92 29.09 8.98
N ARG A 137 -0.27 29.30 9.54
CA ARG A 137 -0.48 30.01 10.81
C ARG A 137 0.19 29.30 11.99
N GLN A 138 0.24 27.97 11.97
CA GLN A 138 0.90 27.16 12.99
C GLN A 138 2.40 26.95 12.74
N GLY A 139 2.99 27.65 11.75
CA GLY A 139 4.41 27.54 11.39
C GLY A 139 4.78 26.25 10.64
N ARG A 140 3.80 25.54 10.06
CA ARG A 140 3.99 24.26 9.35
C ARG A 140 3.68 24.40 7.86
N THR A 141 4.52 25.09 7.11
CA THR A 141 4.28 25.31 5.67
C THR A 141 4.24 24.00 4.88
N LEU A 142 3.16 23.80 4.11
CA LEU A 142 2.94 22.62 3.27
C LEU A 142 2.99 23.02 1.78
N TYR A 143 3.80 22.33 0.99
CA TYR A 143 3.97 22.56 -0.45
C TYR A 143 3.22 21.52 -1.29
N GLY A 144 2.85 21.88 -2.53
CA GLY A 144 2.25 20.95 -3.50
C GLY A 144 0.71 20.93 -3.54
N PHE A 145 0.04 21.91 -2.92
CA PHE A 145 -1.43 21.93 -2.79
C PHE A 145 -2.12 23.22 -3.31
N GLY A 146 -1.42 24.06 -4.08
CA GLY A 146 -1.95 25.32 -4.64
C GLY A 146 -2.38 25.20 -6.10
N GLY A 147 -3.31 24.29 -6.39
CA GLY A 147 -3.86 24.06 -7.73
C GLY A 147 -5.14 24.86 -8.01
#